data_AF-A0A651DR14-F1
#
_entry.id   AF-A0A651DR14-F1
#
_cell.length_a   1.000
_cell.length_b   1.000
_cell.length_c   1.000
_cell.angle_alpha   90.00
_cell.angle_beta   90.00
_cell.angle_gamma   90.00
#
_symmetry.space_group_name_H-M   'P 1'
#
loop_
_entity.id
_entity.type
_entity.pdbx_description
1 polymer ?
#
loop_
_entity_poly.entity_id
_entity_poly.type
_entity_poly.pdbx_seq_one_letter_code
_entity_poly.pdbx_strand_id
1 'polypeptide(L)'
;MVDPQLSTRLGTPADLPVIEVMLFEALFWISTYERPAYEKFRQHPEFQKLVDNWGRLGDWAVMADGQRRPVGVAWYRVWSQAAPTALPGSPAT
;
A
#
# COMPACT_ATOMS: atom_id res chain seq x y z
N MET A 1 -4.46 20.15 -13.47
CA MET A 1 -3.15 20.23 -14.15
C MET A 1 -2.31 19.10 -13.58
N VAL A 2 -1.98 18.08 -14.38
CA VAL A 2 -1.13 16.98 -13.91
C VAL A 2 0.30 17.52 -13.85
N ASP A 3 0.95 17.43 -12.69
CA ASP A 3 2.37 17.75 -12.55
C ASP A 3 3.15 16.90 -13.57
N PRO A 4 3.91 17.48 -14.51
CA PRO A 4 4.55 16.76 -15.62
C PRO A 4 5.58 15.69 -15.19
N GLN A 5 5.78 15.47 -13.90
CA GLN A 5 6.65 14.43 -13.35
C GLN A 5 5.94 13.36 -12.52
N LEU A 6 4.60 13.28 -12.57
CA LEU A 6 3.87 12.19 -11.94
C LEU A 6 3.99 10.91 -12.80
N SER A 7 4.52 9.85 -12.22
CA SER A 7 4.60 8.52 -12.84
C SER A 7 4.06 7.45 -11.89
N THR A 8 3.74 6.28 -12.43
CA THR A 8 3.30 5.14 -11.62
C THR A 8 4.19 3.94 -11.88
N ARG A 9 4.36 3.12 -10.85
CA ARG A 9 5.09 1.85 -10.93
C ARG A 9 4.45 0.80 -10.03
N LEU A 10 4.74 -0.47 -10.29
CA LEU A 10 4.39 -1.53 -9.36
C LEU A 10 5.15 -1.33 -8.04
N GLY A 11 4.43 -1.55 -6.94
CA GLY A 11 5.02 -1.60 -5.62
C GLY A 11 5.85 -2.87 -5.43
N THR A 12 6.85 -2.75 -4.58
CA THR A 12 7.79 -3.82 -4.22
C THR A 12 7.79 -4.01 -2.71
N PRO A 13 8.38 -5.10 -2.19
CA PRO A 13 8.54 -5.26 -0.74
C PRO A 13 9.30 -4.09 -0.07
N ALA A 14 10.19 -3.41 -0.80
CA ALA A 14 10.94 -2.27 -0.29
C ALA A 14 10.07 -1.02 -0.05
N ASP A 15 8.86 -0.97 -0.60
CA ASP A 15 7.93 0.15 -0.43
C ASP A 15 7.13 0.09 0.87
N LEU A 16 7.32 -0.95 1.70
CA LEU A 16 6.60 -1.12 2.97
C LEU A 16 6.60 0.15 3.84
N PRO A 17 7.74 0.85 4.09
CA PRO A 17 7.71 2.06 4.92
C PRO A 17 6.77 3.16 4.39
N VAL A 18 6.65 3.27 3.05
CA VAL A 18 5.74 4.23 2.41
C VAL A 18 4.29 3.78 2.59
N ILE A 19 4.03 2.49 2.41
CA ILE A 19 2.69 1.89 2.55
C ILE A 19 2.19 2.04 3.99
N GLU A 20 3.03 1.82 5.00
CA GLU A 20 2.65 2.02 6.41
C GLU A 20 2.23 3.47 6.68
N VAL A 21 3.04 4.44 6.23
CA VAL A 21 2.70 5.87 6.39
C VAL A 21 1.39 6.19 5.68
N MET A 22 1.19 5.69 4.46
CA MET A 22 -0.03 5.97 3.69
C MET A 22 -1.28 5.28 4.27
N LEU A 23 -1.15 4.08 4.86
CA LEU A 23 -2.22 3.46 5.64
C LEU A 23 -2.58 4.29 6.87
N PHE A 24 -1.58 4.82 7.57
CA PHE A 24 -1.83 5.68 8.71
C PHE A 24 -2.59 6.94 8.31
N GLU A 25 -2.17 7.63 7.24
CA GLU A 25 -2.90 8.79 6.70
C GLU A 25 -4.32 8.40 6.25
N ALA A 26 -4.50 7.23 5.65
CA ALA A 26 -5.81 6.75 5.20
C ALA A 26 -6.77 6.44 6.37
N LEU A 27 -6.27 5.94 7.50
CA LEU A 27 -7.10 5.64 8.68
C LEU A 27 -7.54 6.90 9.43
N PHE A 28 -6.69 7.93 9.44
CA PHE A 28 -6.92 9.17 10.20
C PHE A 28 -7.15 10.40 9.30
N TRP A 29 -7.66 10.21 8.09
CA TRP A 29 -7.91 11.29 7.13
C TRP A 29 -9.03 12.25 7.58
N ILE A 30 -9.97 11.79 8.40
CA ILE A 30 -11.07 12.60 8.94
C ILE A 30 -10.62 13.27 10.24
N SER A 31 -10.70 14.60 10.29
CA SER A 31 -10.25 15.42 11.41
C SER A 31 -11.02 15.22 12.72
N THR A 32 -12.18 14.57 12.68
CA THR A 32 -13.00 14.29 13.87
C THR A 32 -12.52 13.08 14.67
N TYR A 33 -11.63 12.25 14.11
CA TYR A 33 -11.01 11.15 14.86
C TYR A 33 -9.79 11.66 15.63
N GLU A 34 -9.64 11.21 16.87
CA GLU A 34 -8.40 11.41 17.60
C GLU A 34 -7.25 10.74 16.82
N ARG A 35 -6.24 11.53 16.47
CA ARG A 35 -5.08 11.06 15.71
C ARG A 35 -3.95 10.70 16.67
N PRO A 36 -3.69 9.41 16.94
CA PRO A 36 -2.61 8.99 17.83
C PRO A 36 -1.24 9.25 17.20
N ALA A 37 -0.17 9.13 17.98
CA ALA A 37 1.18 9.12 17.41
C ALA A 37 1.39 7.89 16.52
N TYR A 38 1.99 8.08 15.34
CA TYR A 38 2.26 7.02 14.37
C TYR A 38 2.98 5.82 15.01
N GLU A 39 4.07 6.06 15.73
CA GLU A 39 4.87 5.01 16.38
C GLU A 39 4.08 4.14 17.36
N LYS A 40 3.06 4.73 18.02
CA LYS A 40 2.18 3.99 18.92
C LYS A 40 1.15 3.17 18.13
N PHE A 41 0.57 3.76 17.09
CA PHE A 41 -0.51 3.12 16.35
C PHE A 41 -0.02 2.05 15.36
N ARG A 42 1.20 2.16 14.83
CA ARG A 42 1.77 1.14 13.94
C ARG A 42 1.92 -0.24 14.59
N GLN A 43 1.90 -0.30 15.93
CA GLN A 43 1.93 -1.54 16.71
C GLN A 43 0.53 -2.13 16.93
N HIS A 44 -0.53 -1.42 16.53
CA HIS A 44 -1.90 -1.88 16.72
C HIS A 44 -2.20 -3.11 15.84
N PRO A 45 -2.84 -4.17 16.35
CA PRO A 45 -3.08 -5.39 15.58
C PRO A 45 -3.82 -5.16 14.26
N GLU A 46 -4.83 -4.29 14.24
CA GLU A 46 -5.57 -3.96 13.01
C GLU A 46 -4.72 -3.22 11.97
N PHE A 47 -3.73 -2.43 12.41
CA PHE A 47 -2.78 -1.80 11.50
C PHE A 47 -1.83 -2.85 10.94
N GLN A 48 -1.19 -3.62 11.84
CA GLN A 48 -0.22 -4.64 11.46
C GLN A 48 -0.82 -5.68 10.52
N LYS A 49 -2.04 -6.17 10.78
CA LYS A 49 -2.74 -7.12 9.91
C LYS A 49 -2.72 -6.68 8.43
N LEU A 50 -2.86 -5.39 8.13
CA LEU A 50 -2.93 -4.90 6.75
C LEU A 50 -1.58 -4.87 6.03
N VAL A 51 -0.46 -4.79 6.76
CA VAL A 51 0.89 -4.57 6.20
C VAL A 51 1.92 -5.62 6.64
N ASP A 52 1.57 -6.52 7.55
CA ASP A 52 2.45 -7.56 8.08
C ASP A 52 2.90 -8.50 6.95
N ASN A 53 4.19 -8.84 6.97
CA ASN A 53 4.86 -9.65 5.95
C ASN A 53 4.51 -9.19 4.50
N TRP A 54 4.56 -7.87 4.27
CA TRP A 54 4.27 -7.26 2.97
C TRP A 54 5.14 -7.82 1.84
N GLY A 55 4.52 -8.03 0.67
CA GLY A 55 5.18 -8.62 -0.50
C GLY A 55 4.98 -10.12 -0.64
N ARG A 56 4.12 -10.71 0.20
CA ARG A 56 3.67 -12.11 0.03
C ARG A 56 2.75 -12.24 -1.19
N LEU A 57 2.54 -13.47 -1.66
CA LEU A 57 1.60 -13.76 -2.75
C LEU A 57 0.21 -13.20 -2.42
N GLY A 58 -0.36 -12.44 -3.35
CA GLY A 58 -1.65 -11.77 -3.18
C GLY A 58 -1.56 -10.33 -2.67
N ASP A 59 -0.36 -9.85 -2.33
CA ASP A 59 -0.10 -8.43 -2.11
C ASP A 59 0.24 -7.75 -3.44
N TRP A 60 -0.48 -6.68 -3.73
CA TRP A 60 -0.24 -5.88 -4.92
C TRP A 60 -0.37 -4.40 -4.58
N ALA A 61 0.51 -3.60 -5.15
CA ALA A 61 0.48 -2.16 -5.01
C ALA A 61 0.84 -1.46 -6.32
N VAL A 62 0.28 -0.27 -6.50
CA VAL A 62 0.70 0.72 -7.49
C VAL A 62 1.13 1.96 -6.72
N MET A 63 2.42 2.31 -6.88
CA MET A 63 3.01 3.52 -6.31
C MET A 63 2.82 4.67 -7.29
N ALA A 64 2.51 5.85 -6.77
CA ALA A 64 2.60 7.11 -7.51
C ALA A 64 3.87 7.85 -7.07
N ASP A 65 4.75 8.17 -8.01
CA ASP A 65 5.99 8.91 -7.78
C ASP A 65 5.89 10.30 -8.43
N GLY A 66 6.14 11.36 -7.64
CA GLY A 66 6.26 12.74 -8.10
C GLY A 66 7.61 13.31 -7.70
N GLN A 67 8.33 13.97 -8.63
CA GLN A 67 9.67 14.53 -8.36
C GLN A 67 10.64 13.49 -7.73
N ARG A 68 10.56 12.22 -8.18
CA ARG A 68 11.31 11.05 -7.66
C ARG A 68 11.04 10.70 -6.19
N ARG A 69 9.91 11.12 -5.64
CA ARG A 69 9.46 10.72 -4.31
C ARG A 69 8.08 10.07 -4.39
N PRO A 70 7.80 9.04 -3.58
CA PRO A 70 6.47 8.48 -3.52
C PRO A 70 5.50 9.52 -2.95
N VAL A 71 4.44 9.82 -3.70
CA VAL A 71 3.39 10.77 -3.34
C VAL A 71 2.07 10.08 -3.00
N GLY A 72 1.97 8.78 -3.28
CA GLY A 72 0.80 7.98 -2.92
C GLY A 72 0.97 6.52 -3.27
N VAL A 73 0.04 5.70 -2.79
CA VAL A 73 -0.05 4.27 -3.11
C VAL A 73 -1.49 3.82 -3.07
N ALA A 74 -1.85 2.94 -4.01
CA ALA A 74 -3.05 2.12 -3.92
C ALA A 74 -2.61 0.67 -3.83
N TRP A 75 -3.14 -0.08 -2.86
CA TRP A 75 -2.78 -1.48 -2.67
C TRP A 75 -3.97 -2.32 -2.29
N TYR A 76 -3.85 -3.62 -2.53
CA TYR A 76 -4.81 -4.61 -2.06
C TYR A 76 -4.07 -5.87 -1.62
N ARG A 77 -4.75 -6.64 -0.76
CA ARG A 77 -4.26 -7.91 -0.24
C ARG A 77 -5.37 -8.94 -0.36
N VAL A 78 -5.04 -10.06 -1.01
CA VAL A 78 -5.92 -11.23 -1.05
C VAL A 78 -5.73 -12.03 0.25
N TRP A 79 -6.83 -12.27 0.95
CA TRP A 79 -6.83 -12.99 2.24
C TRP A 79 -7.25 -14.45 2.11
N SER A 80 -7.96 -14.80 1.04
CA SER A 80 -8.40 -16.18 0.77
C SER A 80 -7.27 -17.02 0.19
N GLN A 81 -7.16 -18.27 0.64
CA GLN A 81 -6.25 -19.27 0.08
C GLN A 81 -6.65 -19.78 -1.32
N ALA A 82 -7.82 -19.39 -1.83
CA ALA A 82 -8.19 -19.69 -3.20
C ALA A 82 -7.17 -19.00 -4.12
N ALA A 83 -6.37 -19.80 -4.81
CA ALA A 83 -5.34 -19.30 -5.71
C ALA A 83 -5.92 -18.19 -6.61
N PRO A 84 -5.28 -17.02 -6.73
CA PRO A 84 -5.71 -16.04 -7.69
C PRO A 84 -5.62 -16.72 -9.06
N THR A 85 -6.75 -16.90 -9.74
CA THR A 85 -6.71 -17.21 -11.17
C THR A 85 -5.87 -16.11 -11.80
N ALA A 86 -4.80 -16.50 -12.51
CA ALA A 86 -3.91 -15.55 -13.16
C ALA A 86 -4.74 -14.48 -13.86
N LEU A 87 -4.35 -13.21 -13.72
CA LEU A 87 -5.02 -12.11 -14.39
C LEU A 87 -5.17 -12.46 -15.88
N PRO A 88 -6.36 -12.26 -16.50
CA PRO A 88 -6.52 -12.49 -17.92
C PRO A 88 -5.42 -11.75 -18.68
N GLY A 89 -4.56 -12.48 -19.39
CA GLY A 89 -3.44 -11.93 -20.17
C GLY A 89 -2.03 -12.13 -19.61
N SER A 90 -1.83 -12.86 -18.51
CA SER A 90 -0.48 -13.30 -18.13
C SER A 90 0.03 -14.37 -19.10
N PRO A 91 1.24 -14.24 -19.68
CA PRO A 91 1.79 -15.27 -20.57
C PRO A 91 2.06 -16.55 -19.77
N ALA A 92 1.65 -17.68 -20.35
CA ALA A 92 2.03 -19.00 -19.84
C ALA A 92 3.56 -19.14 -19.94
N THR A 93 4.19 -19.51 -18.82
CA THR A 93 5.60 -19.93 -18.80
C THR A 93 5.74 -21.34 -19.35
#